data_AF-A0A3T0KMH9-F1
#
_entry.id   AF-A0A3T0KMH9-F1
#
_cell.length_a   1.000
_cell.length_b   1.000
_cell.length_c   1.000
_cell.angle_alpha   90.00
_cell.angle_beta   90.00
_cell.angle_gamma   90.00
#
_symmetry.space_group_name_H-M   'P 1'
#
loop_
_entity.id
_entity.type
_entity.pdbx_description
1 polymer ?
#
loop_
_entity_poly.entity_id
_entity_poly.type
_entity_poly.pdbx_seq_one_letter_code
_entity_poly.pdbx_strand_id
1 'polypeptide(L)'
;MSILDELNKLAEKLNSNGKRTFGKRTRVYQFDLEESGSFQLLIKEGKVKVLEGTPYHPEITLKLSAENLFKLLNDDSSATEAFMAGSLKVDGKVDFT
;
A
#
# COMPACT_ATOMS: atom_id res chain seq x y z
N MET A 1 6.98 -9.85 -13.58
CA MET A 1 6.77 -8.38 -13.49
C MET A 1 7.53 -7.91 -12.26
N SER A 2 7.98 -6.66 -12.22
CA SER A 2 8.64 -6.15 -11.00
C SER A 2 7.58 -5.76 -9.96
N ILE A 3 7.89 -5.90 -8.67
CA ILE A 3 7.01 -5.45 -7.59
C ILE A 3 6.69 -3.95 -7.69
N LEU A 4 7.62 -3.17 -8.25
CA LEU A 4 7.45 -1.75 -8.48
C LEU A 4 6.34 -1.48 -9.51
N ASP A 5 6.25 -2.31 -10.57
CA ASP A 5 5.20 -2.18 -11.58
C ASP A 5 3.82 -2.47 -10.97
N GLU A 6 3.76 -3.44 -10.05
CA GLU A 6 2.52 -3.82 -9.35
C GLU A 6 2.07 -2.74 -8.38
N LEU A 7 2.98 -2.19 -7.58
CA LEU A 7 2.72 -1.04 -6.72
C LEU A 7 2.28 0.19 -7.54
N ASN A 8 2.88 0.41 -8.71
CA ASN A 8 2.49 1.52 -9.60
C ASN A 8 1.09 1.29 -10.18
N LYS A 9 0.78 0.08 -10.68
CA LYS A 9 -0.58 -0.27 -11.12
C LYS A 9 -1.61 -0.10 -10.01
N LEU A 10 -1.25 -0.45 -8.77
CA LEU A 10 -2.10 -0.20 -7.61
C LEU A 10 -2.34 1.30 -7.43
N ALA A 11 -1.27 2.10 -7.38
CA ALA A 11 -1.38 3.55 -7.22
C ALA A 11 -2.24 4.17 -8.33
N GLU A 12 -2.11 3.72 -9.58
CA GLU A 12 -2.97 4.14 -10.69
C GLU A 12 -4.44 3.75 -10.50
N LYS A 13 -4.72 2.51 -10.07
CA LYS A 13 -6.08 2.04 -9.77
C LYS A 13 -6.72 2.87 -8.66
N LEU A 14 -5.96 3.16 -7.61
CA LEU A 14 -6.39 4.01 -6.50
C LEU A 14 -6.56 5.46 -6.90
N ASN A 15 -5.71 6.00 -7.76
CA ASN A 15 -5.88 7.35 -8.31
C ASN A 15 -7.09 7.45 -9.23
N SER A 16 -7.40 6.38 -9.97
CA SER A 16 -8.53 6.32 -10.90
C SER A 16 -9.87 6.14 -10.18
N ASN A 17 -9.91 5.30 -9.13
CA ASN A 17 -11.12 5.05 -8.34
C ASN A 17 -11.30 6.02 -7.15
N GLY A 18 -10.21 6.58 -6.62
CA GLY A 18 -10.12 7.14 -5.27
C GLY A 18 -10.31 8.64 -5.14
N LYS A 19 -11.04 9.31 -6.05
CA LYS A 19 -11.41 10.73 -5.85
C LYS A 19 -12.25 11.00 -4.58
N ARG A 20 -12.72 9.97 -3.86
CA ARG A 20 -13.58 10.09 -2.67
C ARG A 20 -13.00 9.49 -1.37
N THR A 21 -11.96 8.67 -1.43
CA THR A 21 -11.56 7.82 -0.29
C THR A 21 -10.44 8.44 0.56
N PHE A 22 -9.49 9.12 -0.06
CA PHE A 22 -8.37 9.78 0.61
C PHE A 22 -8.66 11.27 0.71
N GLY A 23 -9.13 11.73 1.87
CA GLY A 23 -9.34 13.16 2.12
C GLY A 23 -8.05 13.99 1.94
N LYS A 24 -8.07 15.28 2.31
CA LYS A 24 -6.92 16.19 2.13
C LYS A 24 -5.67 15.85 2.98
N ARG A 25 -5.70 14.79 3.79
CA ARG A 25 -4.59 14.45 4.69
C ARG A 25 -3.49 13.73 3.92
N THR A 26 -2.25 14.08 4.24
CA THR A 26 -1.09 13.34 3.76
C THR A 26 -0.89 12.13 4.65
N ARG A 27 -0.72 10.94 4.07
CA ARG A 27 -0.41 9.69 4.77
C ARG A 27 0.72 8.96 4.05
N VAL A 28 1.52 8.23 4.81
CA VAL A 28 2.62 7.40 4.26
C VAL A 28 2.45 5.99 4.77
N TYR A 29 2.36 5.03 3.85
CA TYR A 29 2.36 3.60 4.14
C TYR A 29 3.67 3.00 3.65
N GLN A 30 4.33 2.21 4.48
CA GLN A 30 5.56 1.51 4.11
C GLN A 30 5.31 0.02 3.96
N PHE A 31 5.90 -0.56 2.92
CA PHE A 31 5.94 -1.98 2.65
C PHE A 31 7.39 -2.42 2.72
N ASP A 32 7.74 -3.15 3.78
CA ASP A 32 9.02 -3.80 3.93
C ASP A 32 8.89 -5.21 3.36
N LEU A 33 9.46 -5.42 2.18
CA LEU A 33 9.44 -6.69 1.49
C LEU A 33 10.77 -7.39 1.70
N GLU A 34 10.71 -8.59 2.28
CA GLU A 34 11.91 -9.32 2.73
C GLU A 34 12.94 -9.53 1.60
N GLU A 35 12.48 -9.73 0.37
CA GLU A 35 13.33 -10.02 -0.80
C GLU A 35 13.53 -8.82 -1.74
N SER A 36 12.65 -7.83 -1.68
CA SER A 36 12.58 -6.73 -2.66
C SER A 36 12.98 -5.37 -2.09
N GLY A 37 13.23 -5.29 -0.78
CA GLY A 37 13.51 -4.04 -0.08
C GLY A 37 12.24 -3.30 0.35
N SER A 38 12.43 -2.06 0.81
CA SER A 38 11.34 -1.23 1.33
C SER A 38 10.79 -0.29 0.26
N PHE A 39 9.48 -0.11 0.25
CA PHE A 39 8.77 0.82 -0.61
C PHE A 39 7.76 1.65 0.20
N GLN A 40 7.42 2.84 -0.26
CA GLN A 40 6.42 3.69 0.36
C GLN A 40 5.32 4.11 -0.60
N LEU A 41 4.06 4.00 -0.16
CA LEU A 41 2.92 4.66 -0.77
C LEU A 41 2.66 5.98 -0.05
N LEU A 42 2.98 7.07 -0.74
CA LEU A 42 2.65 8.44 -0.32
C LEU A 42 1.27 8.82 -0.84
N ILE A 43 0.33 9.02 0.06
CA ILE A 43 -0.98 9.59 -0.24
C ILE A 43 -0.92 11.08 0.09
N LYS A 44 -1.09 11.95 -0.89
CA LYS A 44 -1.07 13.40 -0.73
C LYS A 44 -2.10 14.05 -1.64
N GLU A 45 -2.98 14.87 -1.07
CA GLU A 45 -4.04 15.60 -1.79
C GLU A 45 -4.96 14.67 -2.61
N GLY A 46 -5.29 13.51 -2.05
CA GLY A 46 -6.13 12.52 -2.73
C GLY A 46 -5.42 11.77 -3.88
N LYS A 47 -4.09 11.91 -4.01
CA LYS A 47 -3.27 11.17 -4.97
C LYS A 47 -2.30 10.24 -4.27
N VAL A 48 -2.13 9.05 -4.80
CA VAL A 48 -1.20 8.02 -4.36
C VAL A 48 0.03 8.03 -5.25
N LYS A 49 1.23 7.98 -4.66
CA LYS A 49 2.52 7.84 -5.34
C LYS A 49 3.33 6.72 -4.70
N VAL A 50 3.97 5.91 -5.52
CA VAL A 50 4.96 4.91 -5.08
C VAL A 50 6.33 5.56 -5.00
N LEU A 51 7.08 5.23 -3.95
CA LEU A 51 8.44 5.65 -3.72
C LEU A 51 9.28 4.44 -3.36
N GLU A 52 10.49 4.37 -3.91
CA GLU A 52 11.47 3.37 -3.52
C GLU A 52 12.16 3.80 -2.22
N GLY A 53 12.48 2.82 -1.37
CA GLY A 53 13.08 3.04 -0.06
C GLY A 53 12.12 3.65 0.96
N THR A 54 12.69 4.33 1.96
CA THR A 54 11.96 4.89 3.10
C THR A 54 12.17 6.41 3.27
N PRO A 55 11.93 7.23 2.24
CA PRO A 55 12.24 8.66 2.27
C PRO A 55 11.37 9.48 3.25
N TYR A 56 10.21 8.97 3.65
CA TYR A 56 9.30 9.65 4.59
C TYR A 56 9.06 8.80 5.84
N HIS A 57 8.53 9.42 6.90
CA HIS A 57 8.12 8.68 8.09
C HIS A 57 6.78 7.98 7.85
N PRO A 58 6.70 6.64 7.94
CA PRO A 58 5.44 5.95 7.76
C PRO A 58 4.48 6.15 8.94
N GLU A 59 3.19 6.22 8.67
CA GLU A 59 2.15 6.03 9.69
C GLU A 59 1.96 4.54 10.01
N ILE A 60 2.08 3.70 8.99
CA ILE A 60 1.92 2.24 9.08
C ILE A 60 3.01 1.58 8.25
N THR A 61 3.62 0.53 8.80
CA THR A 61 4.61 -0.30 8.10
C THR A 61 4.09 -1.73 8.07
N LEU A 62 3.97 -2.32 6.87
CA LEU A 62 3.69 -3.74 6.71
C LEU A 62 4.97 -4.47 6.36
N LYS A 63 5.16 -5.63 7.00
CA LYS A 63 6.25 -6.56 6.72
C LYS A 63 5.67 -7.85 6.18
N LEU A 64 5.92 -8.14 4.91
CA LEU A 64 5.40 -9.33 4.22
C LEU A 64 6.25 -9.66 2.99
N SER A 65 6.07 -10.86 2.42
CA SER A 65 6.66 -11.21 1.14
C SER A 65 5.97 -10.46 -0.02
N ALA A 66 6.72 -10.28 -1.12
CA ALA A 66 6.19 -9.68 -2.36
C ALA A 66 4.95 -10.44 -2.88
N GLU A 67 4.97 -11.78 -2.80
CA GLU A 67 3.85 -12.62 -3.21
C GLU A 67 2.58 -12.38 -2.36
N ASN A 68 2.73 -12.25 -1.05
CA ASN A 68 1.59 -12.00 -0.17
C ASN A 68 1.01 -10.61 -0.39
N LEU A 69 1.85 -9.63 -0.69
CA LEU A 69 1.40 -8.30 -1.08
C LEU A 69 0.60 -8.40 -2.38
N PHE A 70 1.13 -9.09 -3.39
CA PHE A 70 0.44 -9.25 -4.68
C PHE A 70 -0.93 -9.92 -4.53
N LYS A 71 -1.03 -10.97 -3.73
CA LYS A 71 -2.33 -11.61 -3.42
C LYS A 71 -3.29 -10.61 -2.78
N LEU A 72 -2.86 -9.88 -1.77
CA LEU A 72 -3.69 -8.89 -1.08
C LEU A 72 -4.18 -7.76 -2.00
N LEU A 73 -3.33 -7.31 -2.93
CA LEU A 73 -3.65 -6.25 -3.88
C LEU A 73 -4.56 -6.71 -5.03
N ASN A 74 -4.49 -7.99 -5.44
CA ASN A 74 -5.29 -8.52 -6.54
C ASN A 74 -6.60 -9.18 -6.11
N ASP A 75 -6.62 -9.91 -4.99
CA ASP A 75 -7.83 -10.64 -4.57
C ASP A 75 -8.89 -9.71 -3.99
N ASP A 76 -8.51 -8.57 -3.40
CA ASP A 76 -9.49 -7.74 -2.71
C ASP A 76 -9.17 -6.23 -2.72
N SER A 77 -9.63 -5.56 -3.78
CA SER A 77 -9.54 -4.09 -3.86
C SER A 77 -10.28 -3.39 -2.72
N SER A 78 -11.28 -4.03 -2.12
CA SER A 78 -12.01 -3.48 -0.98
C SER A 78 -11.20 -3.58 0.32
N ALA A 79 -10.45 -4.67 0.52
CA ALA A 79 -9.56 -4.83 1.66
C ALA A 79 -8.39 -3.83 1.62
N THR A 80 -7.85 -3.58 0.43
CA THR A 80 -6.78 -2.58 0.26
C THR A 80 -7.30 -1.15 0.51
N GLU A 81 -8.50 -0.82 0.00
CA GLU A 81 -9.15 0.46 0.30
C GLU A 81 -9.47 0.60 1.80
N ALA A 82 -9.94 -0.45 2.47
CA ALA A 82 -10.18 -0.46 3.92
C ALA A 82 -8.88 -0.29 4.73
N PHE A 83 -7.79 -0.92 4.29
CA PHE A 83 -6.47 -0.76 4.90
C PHE A 83 -5.96 0.68 4.79
N MET A 84 -6.03 1.29 3.59
CA MET A 84 -5.57 2.67 3.38
C MET A 84 -6.55 3.73 3.90
N ALA A 85 -7.82 3.40 4.11
CA ALA A 85 -8.75 4.27 4.83
C ALA A 85 -8.43 4.32 6.34
N GLY A 86 -7.55 3.43 6.83
CA GLY A 86 -7.19 3.30 8.23
C GLY A 86 -8.12 2.40 9.04
N SER A 87 -8.98 1.61 8.38
CA SER A 87 -9.91 0.67 9.02
C SER A 87 -9.25 -0.66 9.40
N LEU A 88 -8.14 -1.02 8.74
CA LEU A 88 -7.39 -2.23 9.03
C LEU A 88 -6.04 -1.87 9.65
N LYS A 89 -5.98 -1.82 10.99
CA LYS A 89 -4.71 -1.86 11.72
C LYS A 89 -4.19 -3.30 11.64
N VAL A 90 -3.33 -3.59 10.67
CA VAL A 90 -2.60 -4.87 10.65
C VAL A 90 -1.40 -4.73 11.57
N ASP A 91 -1.66 -4.98 12.85
CA ASP A 91 -0.65 -5.38 13.82
C ASP A 91 -0.98 -6.83 14.15
N GLY A 92 -0.45 -7.77 13.36
CA GLY A 92 -0.77 -9.19 13.52
C GLY A 92 -0.53 -9.98 12.24
N LYS A 93 0.17 -11.11 12.39
CA LYS A 93 0.41 -12.13 11.36
C LYS A 93 -0.79 -12.31 10.44
N VAL A 94 -0.58 -12.09 9.14
CA VAL A 94 -1.52 -12.52 8.10
C VAL A 94 -1.20 -13.98 7.82
N ASP A 95 -1.86 -14.88 8.55
CA ASP A 95 -1.77 -16.32 8.32
C ASP A 95 -2.85 -16.69 7.30
N PHE A 96 -2.45 -16.94 6.05
CA PHE A 96 -3.31 -17.50 5.02
C PHE A 96 -3.18 -19.02 5.06
N THR A 97 -3.86 -19.66 6.02
CA THR A 97 -4.09 -21.12 6.01
C THR A 97 -5.53 -21.40 5.61
#